data_AF-A0A7Y3JLU9-F1
#
_entry.id   AF-A0A7Y3JLU9-F1
#
_cell.length_a   1.000
_cell.length_b   1.000
_cell.length_c   1.000
_cell.angle_alpha   90.00
_cell.angle_beta   90.00
_cell.angle_gamma   90.00
#
_symmetry.space_group_name_H-M   'P 1'
#
loop_
_entity.id
_entity.type
_entity.pdbx_description
1 polymer ?
#
loop_
_entity_poly.entity_id
_entity_poly.type
_entity_poly.pdbx_seq_one_letter_code
_entity_poly.pdbx_strand_id
1 'polypeptide(L)'
;MPDSFKDTDSLPSAIKGWARERIVATWLWATLILYRANMLLLYFFALIPLFFVMMMDGFWVNKISTYRFSAQSPIRHRFGVILSTWTAIGTCIWAVLPVPIPSVVAPLAIVALGFASWTWLANLQKRI
;
A
#
# COMPACT_ATOMS: atom_id res chain seq x y z
N MET A 1 -22.14 15.91 41.84
CA MET A 1 -21.19 15.78 40.70
C MET A 1 -22.04 15.32 39.51
N PRO A 2 -22.12 16.06 38.39
CA PRO A 2 -20.98 16.71 37.72
C PRO A 2 -21.25 18.14 37.19
N ASP A 3 -20.42 19.11 37.60
CA ASP A 3 -20.35 20.48 37.02
C ASP A 3 -19.29 20.58 35.89
N SER A 4 -18.92 19.46 35.27
CA SER A 4 -17.76 19.41 34.33
C SER A 4 -18.00 20.10 32.97
N PHE A 5 -19.22 20.51 32.65
CA PHE A 5 -19.54 21.11 31.35
C PHE A 5 -19.66 22.65 31.40
N LYS A 6 -19.78 23.25 32.59
CA LYS A 6 -20.02 24.69 32.76
C LYS A 6 -18.78 25.56 32.58
N ASP A 7 -17.59 24.98 32.66
CA ASP A 7 -16.30 25.68 32.53
C ASP A 7 -15.86 25.92 31.09
N THR A 8 -16.60 25.45 30.08
CA THR A 8 -16.24 25.66 28.66
C THR A 8 -16.64 27.03 28.11
N ASP A 9 -17.47 27.80 28.82
CA ASP A 9 -17.87 29.15 28.44
C ASP A 9 -16.83 30.24 28.81
N SER A 10 -15.79 29.89 29.58
CA SER A 10 -14.73 30.84 29.99
C SER A 10 -13.48 30.79 29.10
N LEU A 11 -13.45 29.88 28.10
CA LEU A 11 -12.31 29.77 27.20
C LEU A 11 -12.29 30.95 26.22
N PRO A 12 -11.14 31.65 26.06
CA PRO A 12 -10.97 32.66 25.02
C PRO A 12 -11.44 32.13 23.67
N SER A 13 -12.25 32.90 22.94
CA SER A 13 -12.81 32.52 21.65
C SER A 13 -11.75 31.99 20.66
N ALA A 14 -10.52 32.48 20.78
CA ALA A 14 -9.35 32.00 20.05
C ALA A 14 -8.99 30.51 20.32
N ILE A 15 -9.07 30.05 21.57
CA ILE A 15 -8.79 28.66 21.95
C ILE A 15 -9.89 27.73 21.44
N LYS A 16 -11.15 28.17 21.51
CA LYS A 16 -12.29 27.43 20.97
C LYS A 16 -12.21 27.28 19.44
N GLY A 17 -11.80 28.34 18.74
CA GLY A 17 -11.53 28.31 17.30
C GLY A 17 -10.40 27.35 16.93
N TRP A 18 -9.25 27.47 17.61
CA TRP A 18 -8.10 26.59 17.40
C TRP A 18 -8.42 25.11 17.63
N ALA A 19 -9.12 24.79 18.73
CA ALA A 19 -9.50 23.41 19.03
C ALA A 19 -10.45 22.84 17.96
N ARG A 20 -11.42 23.64 17.52
CA ARG A 20 -12.36 23.24 16.45
C ARG A 20 -11.62 22.95 15.15
N GLU A 21 -10.69 23.80 14.75
CA GLU A 21 -9.89 23.60 13.53
C GLU A 21 -9.07 22.32 13.60
N ARG A 22 -8.47 22.01 14.76
CA ARG A 22 -7.70 20.77 14.96
C ARG A 22 -8.59 19.53 14.86
N ILE A 23 -9.77 19.55 15.46
CA ILE A 23 -10.73 18.43 15.39
C ILE A 23 -11.21 18.22 13.95
N VAL A 24 -11.54 19.30 13.24
CA VAL A 24 -11.97 19.20 11.83
C VAL A 24 -10.84 18.67 10.96
N ALA A 25 -9.61 19.17 11.13
CA ALA A 25 -8.46 18.72 10.36
C ALA A 25 -8.12 17.24 10.61
N THR A 26 -8.13 16.79 11.87
CA THR A 26 -7.89 15.37 12.20
C THR A 26 -9.00 14.47 11.67
N TRP A 27 -10.25 14.92 11.70
CA TRP A 27 -11.38 14.18 11.14
C TRP A 27 -11.30 14.04 9.62
N LEU A 28 -11.00 15.13 8.91
CA LEU A 28 -10.77 15.11 7.46
C LEU A 28 -9.60 14.20 7.08
N TRP A 29 -8.54 14.21 7.88
CA TRP A 29 -7.39 13.35 7.65
C TRP A 29 -7.71 11.86 7.88
N ALA A 30 -8.44 11.53 8.95
CA ALA A 30 -8.87 10.16 9.24
C ALA A 30 -9.80 9.62 8.15
N THR A 31 -10.76 10.41 7.68
CA THR A 31 -11.66 10.02 6.59
C THR A 31 -10.92 9.83 5.27
N LEU A 32 -9.90 10.64 4.98
CA LEU A 32 -9.04 10.47 3.81
C LEU A 32 -8.26 9.13 3.85
N ILE A 33 -7.68 8.79 5.00
CA ILE A 33 -6.97 7.52 5.19
C ILE A 33 -7.93 6.34 4.98
N LEU A 34 -9.12 6.41 5.60
CA LEU A 34 -10.14 5.36 5.48
C LEU A 34 -10.61 5.19 4.02
N TYR A 35 -10.80 6.29 3.29
CA TYR A 35 -11.14 6.26 1.87
C TYR A 35 -10.06 5.55 1.04
N ARG A 36 -8.78 5.87 1.28
CA ARG A 36 -7.66 5.22 0.56
C ARG A 36 -7.51 3.74 0.90
N ALA A 37 -7.72 3.37 2.16
CA ALA A 37 -7.72 1.97 2.59
C ALA A 37 -8.83 1.16 1.89
N ASN A 38 -10.05 1.71 1.84
CA ASN A 38 -11.17 1.08 1.13
C ASN A 38 -10.92 0.97 -0.37
N MET A 39 -10.29 1.99 -0.98
CA MET A 39 -9.87 1.92 -2.39
C MET A 39 -8.85 0.80 -2.64
N LEU A 40 -7.83 0.66 -1.78
CA LEU A 40 -6.86 -0.42 -1.89
C LEU A 40 -7.55 -1.79 -1.81
N LEU A 41 -8.49 -1.97 -0.89
CA LEU A 41 -9.27 -3.21 -0.78
C LEU A 41 -10.11 -3.46 -2.04
N LEU A 42 -10.83 -2.45 -2.52
CA LEU A 42 -11.66 -2.57 -3.72
C LEU A 42 -10.83 -2.99 -4.93
N TYR A 43 -9.71 -2.30 -5.19
CA TYR A 43 -8.84 -2.64 -6.31
C TYR A 43 -8.13 -3.98 -6.11
N PHE A 44 -7.79 -4.35 -4.87
CA PHE A 44 -7.19 -5.65 -4.59
C PHE A 44 -8.13 -6.78 -4.99
N PHE A 45 -9.40 -6.71 -4.61
CA PHE A 45 -10.40 -7.70 -5.02
C PHE A 45 -10.67 -7.66 -6.53
N ALA A 46 -10.70 -6.48 -7.14
CA ALA A 46 -10.89 -6.36 -8.59
C ALA A 46 -9.71 -6.95 -9.39
N LEU A 47 -8.48 -6.77 -8.92
CA LEU A 47 -7.26 -7.20 -9.59
C LEU A 47 -6.73 -8.55 -9.11
N ILE A 48 -7.42 -9.22 -8.18
CA ILE A 48 -7.01 -10.54 -7.69
C ILE A 48 -6.80 -11.58 -8.81
N PRO A 49 -7.62 -11.64 -9.88
CA PRO A 49 -7.42 -12.64 -10.93
C PRO A 49 -6.13 -12.35 -11.70
N LEU A 50 -5.86 -11.08 -11.97
CA LEU A 50 -4.64 -10.63 -12.66
C LEU A 50 -3.40 -10.96 -11.82
N PHE A 51 -3.45 -10.68 -10.52
CA PHE A 51 -2.37 -11.01 -9.59
C PHE A 51 -2.07 -12.51 -9.58
N PHE A 52 -3.12 -13.34 -9.57
CA PHE A 52 -2.98 -14.81 -9.60
C PHE A 52 -2.34 -15.30 -10.91
N VAL A 53 -2.77 -14.78 -12.05
CA VAL A 53 -2.19 -15.11 -13.36
C VAL A 53 -0.70 -14.75 -13.40
N MET A 54 -0.31 -13.58 -12.90
CA MET A 54 1.10 -13.20 -12.79
C MET A 54 1.88 -14.18 -11.90
N MET A 55 1.35 -14.56 -10.74
CA MET A 55 2.05 -15.53 -9.88
C MET A 55 2.21 -16.90 -10.54
N MET A 56 1.16 -17.41 -11.19
CA MET A 56 1.21 -18.68 -11.92
C MET A 56 2.25 -18.64 -13.02
N ASP A 57 2.28 -17.59 -13.83
CA ASP A 57 3.27 -17.45 -14.90
C ASP A 57 4.70 -17.46 -14.34
N GLY A 58 4.95 -16.71 -13.25
CA GLY A 58 6.27 -16.68 -12.61
C GLY A 58 6.70 -18.05 -12.09
N PHE A 59 5.76 -18.82 -11.52
CA PHE A 59 6.00 -20.20 -11.09
C PHE A 59 6.36 -21.13 -12.25
N TRP A 60 5.63 -21.06 -13.36
CA TRP A 60 5.92 -21.90 -14.54
C TRP A 60 7.24 -21.53 -15.20
N VAL A 61 7.55 -20.24 -15.32
CA VAL A 61 8.85 -19.76 -15.80
C VAL A 61 9.98 -20.31 -14.94
N ASN A 62 9.83 -20.30 -13.62
CA ASN A 62 10.80 -20.90 -12.72
C ASN A 62 10.95 -22.41 -12.99
N LYS A 63 9.84 -23.15 -13.07
CA LYS A 63 9.85 -24.60 -13.33
C LYS A 63 10.54 -24.96 -14.65
N ILE A 64 10.27 -24.23 -15.73
CA ILE A 64 10.93 -24.43 -17.03
C ILE A 64 12.43 -24.13 -16.93
N SER A 65 12.79 -23.06 -16.24
CA SER A 65 14.18 -22.64 -16.08
C SER A 65 15.01 -23.64 -15.25
N THR A 66 14.39 -24.39 -14.35
CA THR A 66 15.05 -25.45 -13.57
C THR A 66 15.67 -26.51 -14.47
N TYR A 67 14.96 -26.92 -15.53
CA TYR A 67 15.45 -27.87 -16.53
C TYR A 67 16.49 -27.30 -17.50
N ARG A 68 16.74 -25.98 -17.51
CA ARG A 68 17.81 -25.37 -18.31
C ARG A 68 19.11 -25.39 -17.52
N PHE A 69 20.25 -25.72 -18.14
CA PHE A 69 21.58 -25.67 -17.51
C PHE A 69 22.12 -24.25 -17.23
N SER A 70 21.23 -23.26 -17.15
CA SER A 70 21.58 -21.88 -16.82
C SER A 70 21.42 -21.61 -15.32
N ALA A 71 22.33 -20.82 -14.77
CA ALA A 71 22.26 -20.34 -13.40
C ALA A 71 21.20 -19.24 -13.26
N GLN A 72 20.42 -19.30 -12.18
CA GLN A 72 19.49 -18.23 -11.83
C GLN A 72 20.26 -16.99 -11.37
N SER A 73 19.87 -15.81 -11.83
CA SER A 73 20.56 -14.56 -11.48
C SER A 73 20.12 -14.07 -10.09
N PRO A 74 21.02 -14.00 -9.09
CA PRO A 74 20.68 -13.50 -7.76
C PRO A 74 20.24 -12.03 -7.76
N ILE A 75 20.73 -11.25 -8.74
CA ILE A 75 20.40 -9.84 -8.91
C ILE A 75 18.91 -9.67 -9.23
N ARG A 76 18.36 -10.53 -10.10
CA ARG A 76 16.94 -10.47 -10.49
C ARG A 76 16.00 -10.85 -9.35
N HIS A 77 16.38 -11.84 -8.55
CA HIS A 77 15.66 -12.19 -7.33
C HIS A 77 15.65 -11.03 -6.32
N ARG A 78 16.80 -10.39 -6.08
CA ARG A 78 16.91 -9.23 -5.20
C ARG A 78 16.11 -8.03 -5.72
N PHE A 79 16.05 -7.83 -7.03
CA PHE A 79 15.25 -6.77 -7.65
C PHE A 79 13.76 -6.91 -7.33
N GLY A 80 13.20 -8.13 -7.40
CA GLY A 80 11.80 -8.37 -7.02
C GLY A 80 11.51 -8.00 -5.58
N VAL A 81 12.41 -8.35 -4.64
CA VAL A 81 12.28 -7.96 -3.23
C VAL A 81 12.32 -6.44 -3.07
N ILE A 82 13.35 -5.78 -3.64
CA ILE A 82 13.52 -4.33 -3.55
C ILE A 82 12.29 -3.60 -4.12
N LEU A 83 11.81 -4.02 -5.28
CA LEU A 83 10.65 -3.43 -5.93
C LEU A 83 9.38 -3.59 -5.07
N SER A 84 9.17 -4.76 -4.47
CA SER A 84 8.03 -4.98 -3.57
C SER A 84 8.11 -4.08 -2.32
N THR A 85 9.30 -3.92 -1.74
CA THR A 85 9.52 -3.07 -0.56
C THR A 85 9.27 -1.60 -0.86
N TRP A 86 9.84 -1.07 -1.96
CA TRP A 86 9.60 0.32 -2.36
C TRP A 86 8.14 0.59 -2.69
N THR A 87 7.47 -0.35 -3.36
CA THR A 87 6.04 -0.23 -3.65
C THR A 87 5.22 -0.19 -2.36
N ALA A 88 5.53 -1.03 -1.38
CA ALA A 88 4.85 -1.04 -0.08
C ALA A 88 5.08 0.29 0.68
N ILE A 89 6.33 0.76 0.77
CA ILE A 89 6.66 2.04 1.41
C ILE A 89 5.93 3.20 0.73
N GLY A 90 5.99 3.26 -0.61
CA GLY A 90 5.30 4.29 -1.39
C GLY A 90 3.80 4.29 -1.18
N THR A 91 3.18 3.10 -1.08
CA THR A 91 1.75 2.94 -0.81
C THR A 91 1.39 3.40 0.60
N CYS A 92 2.22 3.09 1.61
CA CYS A 92 2.02 3.57 2.98
C CYS A 92 2.14 5.09 3.08
N ILE A 93 3.15 5.69 2.44
CA ILE A 93 3.30 7.15 2.38
C ILE A 93 2.07 7.76 1.70
N TRP A 94 1.68 7.24 0.53
CA TRP A 94 0.51 7.69 -0.19
C TRP A 94 -0.77 7.56 0.64
N ALA A 95 -0.96 6.51 1.42
CA ALA A 95 -2.15 6.33 2.25
C ALA A 95 -2.31 7.45 3.29
N VAL A 96 -1.20 7.90 3.88
CA VAL A 96 -1.18 8.86 5.01
C VAL A 96 -1.06 10.32 4.56
N LEU A 97 -0.46 10.58 3.40
CA LEU A 97 -0.08 11.93 3.00
C LEU A 97 -1.31 12.80 2.64
N PRO A 98 -1.53 13.96 3.29
CA PRO A 98 -2.74 14.77 3.14
C PRO A 98 -2.76 15.64 1.87
N VAL A 99 -2.36 15.07 0.72
CA VAL A 99 -2.37 15.75 -0.59
C VAL A 99 -3.37 15.04 -1.49
N PRO A 100 -4.14 15.78 -2.33
CA PRO A 100 -5.06 15.19 -3.30
C PRO A 100 -4.30 14.50 -4.45
N ILE A 101 -3.68 13.36 -4.16
CA ILE A 101 -3.04 12.51 -5.16
C ILE A 101 -4.13 11.67 -5.84
N PRO A 102 -4.10 11.51 -7.18
CA PRO A 102 -5.08 10.71 -7.93
C PRO A 102 -5.24 9.30 -7.38
N SER A 103 -6.45 8.75 -7.49
CA SER A 103 -6.81 7.38 -7.08
C SER A 103 -6.16 6.29 -7.94
N VAL A 104 -5.49 6.65 -9.04
CA VAL A 104 -4.76 5.74 -9.95
C VAL A 104 -3.57 5.07 -9.26
N VAL A 105 -3.09 5.61 -8.13
CA VAL A 105 -1.97 5.02 -7.37
C VAL A 105 -2.32 3.63 -6.83
N ALA A 106 -3.56 3.40 -6.40
CA ALA A 106 -3.99 2.12 -5.84
C ALA A 106 -3.88 0.94 -6.86
N PRO A 107 -4.47 1.01 -8.07
CA PRO A 107 -4.33 -0.07 -9.05
C PRO A 107 -2.88 -0.21 -9.53
N LEU A 108 -2.13 0.89 -9.68
CA LEU A 108 -0.71 0.82 -10.06
C LEU A 108 0.13 0.10 -9.01
N ALA A 109 -0.09 0.36 -7.72
CA ALA A 109 0.60 -0.32 -6.64
C ALA A 109 0.35 -1.83 -6.67
N ILE A 110 -0.89 -2.26 -6.92
CA ILE A 110 -1.25 -3.68 -6.99
C ILE A 110 -0.60 -4.36 -8.20
N VAL A 111 -0.62 -3.72 -9.37
CA VAL A 111 0.06 -4.24 -10.57
C VAL A 111 1.58 -4.32 -10.35
N ALA A 112 2.17 -3.29 -9.75
CA ALA A 112 3.59 -3.28 -9.43
C ALA A 112 3.97 -4.38 -8.43
N LEU A 113 3.13 -4.64 -7.42
CA LEU A 113 3.30 -5.78 -6.51
C LEU A 113 3.19 -7.12 -7.24
N GLY A 114 2.22 -7.28 -8.15
CA GLY A 114 2.09 -8.49 -8.98
C GLY A 114 3.34 -8.73 -9.83
N PHE A 115 3.87 -7.69 -10.47
CA PHE A 115 5.11 -7.78 -11.24
C PHE A 115 6.32 -8.08 -10.36
N ALA A 116 6.42 -7.44 -9.18
CA ALA A 116 7.47 -7.73 -8.21
C ALA A 116 7.42 -9.20 -7.75
N SER A 117 6.23 -9.73 -7.46
CA SER A 117 6.02 -11.14 -7.11
C SER A 117 6.39 -12.09 -8.25
N TRP A 118 6.04 -11.75 -9.50
CA TRP A 118 6.45 -12.51 -10.68
C TRP A 118 7.98 -12.56 -10.82
N THR A 119 8.67 -11.41 -10.76
CA THR A 119 10.13 -11.36 -10.86
C THR A 119 10.82 -12.14 -9.74
N TRP A 120 10.26 -12.11 -8.54
CA TRP A 120 10.76 -12.87 -7.40
C TRP A 120 10.58 -14.38 -7.62
N LEU A 121 9.36 -14.84 -7.93
CA LEU A 121 9.05 -16.27 -8.17
C LEU A 121 9.83 -16.85 -9.34
N ALA A 122 9.89 -16.14 -10.46
CA ALA A 122 10.57 -16.60 -11.68
C ALA A 122 12.07 -16.89 -11.44
N ASN A 123 12.70 -16.13 -10.54
CA ASN A 123 14.13 -16.22 -10.26
C ASN A 123 14.46 -16.88 -8.91
N LEU A 124 13.51 -17.64 -8.33
CA LEU A 124 13.80 -18.44 -7.14
C LEU A 124 14.98 -19.37 -7.40
N GLN A 125 15.88 -19.45 -6.42
CA GLN A 125 17.06 -20.30 -6.49
C GLN A 125 16.63 -21.76 -6.64
N LYS A 126 17.23 -22.45 -7.62
CA LYS A 126 17.04 -23.89 -7.80
C LYS A 126 17.46 -24.59 -6.51
N ARG A 127 16.52 -25.20 -5.82
CA ARG A 127 16.80 -26.15 -4.74
C ARG A 127 16.69 -27.54 -5.38
N ILE A 128 17.83 -28.22 -5.41
CA ILE A 128 18.00 -29.59 -5.90
C ILE A 128 17.34 -30.55 -4.93
#